data_AF-A0A350BTN2-F1
#
_entry.id   AF-A0A350BTN2-F1
#
_cell.length_a   1.000
_cell.length_b   1.000
_cell.length_c   1.000
_cell.angle_alpha   90.00
_cell.angle_beta   90.00
_cell.angle_gamma   90.00
#
_symmetry.space_group_name_H-M   'P 1'
#
loop_
_entity.id
_entity.type
_entity.pdbx_description
1 polymer ?
#
loop_
_entity_poly.entity_id
_entity_poly.type
_entity_poly.pdbx_seq_one_letter_code
_entity_poly.pdbx_strand_id
1 'polypeptide(L)'
;MKYFSIFFLTLLSISTLADLRPYDFDILISSDRNRYNRNEVIQLNITFTSMARHTNGILLPGTKNKGKRLLYLAYYSVDGNDFYTNMHTENRVITMDTSNFGQVHWKNLYAGKSVTIPIFLNDTINYRTNNAAHHKLPNLPAGKYQVFAWYAPWEEPMAEQAFAKLNPFGRPHDDFTSKRFYMQENQQSNYFLLTISDDLVKHEWSPTRDCPLNCHFCEAIEKSDWNSLERLILKQTDYNNKLGMNFTDTNWLQPHRNIAWIYEGPDAILASLPTYTYRSIIFKTQAGYFYYAATWQLGIIYTGRSRIQQLFRWATRLNAPIRSSEVDYKELVKFAPY
;
A
#
# COMPACT_ATOMS: atom_id res chain seq x y z
N MET A 1 -62.69 -1.83 -9.91
CA MET A 1 -61.56 -1.08 -10.50
C MET A 1 -60.73 -0.31 -9.46
N LYS A 2 -61.31 0.51 -8.56
CA LYS A 2 -60.54 1.29 -7.55
C LYS A 2 -59.59 0.44 -6.68
N TYR A 3 -60.02 -0.73 -6.20
CA TYR A 3 -59.18 -1.60 -5.35
C TYR A 3 -58.06 -2.32 -6.11
N PHE A 4 -58.21 -2.50 -7.42
CA PHE A 4 -57.19 -3.13 -8.27
C PHE A 4 -56.02 -2.18 -8.52
N SER A 5 -56.30 -0.88 -8.70
CA SER A 5 -55.27 0.16 -8.84
C SER A 5 -54.45 0.34 -7.56
N ILE A 6 -55.09 0.24 -6.39
CA ILE A 6 -54.38 0.33 -5.10
C ILE A 6 -53.47 -0.88 -4.90
N PHE A 7 -53.95 -2.09 -5.20
CA PHE A 7 -53.15 -3.31 -5.13
C PHE A 7 -51.93 -3.30 -6.08
N PHE A 8 -52.10 -2.76 -7.29
CA PHE A 8 -51.01 -2.62 -8.26
C PHE A 8 -49.97 -1.57 -7.84
N LEU A 9 -50.40 -0.45 -7.26
CA LEU A 9 -49.51 0.57 -6.68
C LEU A 9 -48.72 0.02 -5.49
N THR A 10 -49.34 -0.80 -4.63
CA THR A 10 -48.64 -1.45 -3.51
C THR A 10 -47.65 -2.52 -3.97
N LEU A 11 -47.92 -3.22 -5.07
CA LEU A 11 -46.99 -4.19 -5.67
C LEU A 11 -45.77 -3.50 -6.31
N LEU A 12 -45.97 -2.34 -6.94
CA LEU A 12 -44.87 -1.54 -7.50
C LEU A 12 -43.95 -0.96 -6.43
N SER A 13 -44.44 -0.71 -5.20
CA SER A 13 -43.61 -0.25 -4.08
C SER A 13 -42.76 -1.35 -3.43
N ILE A 14 -43.01 -2.63 -3.72
CA ILE A 14 -42.23 -3.74 -3.12
C ILE A 14 -40.86 -3.93 -3.81
N SER A 15 -40.65 -3.32 -4.98
CA SER A 15 -39.42 -3.48 -5.78
C SER A 15 -38.69 -2.18 -6.10
N THR A 16 -39.01 -1.07 -5.44
CA THR A 16 -38.18 0.14 -5.52
C THR A 16 -36.98 0.01 -4.60
N LEU A 17 -35.94 -0.68 -5.06
CA LEU A 17 -34.60 -0.45 -4.54
C LEU A 17 -34.22 0.98 -4.93
N ALA A 18 -33.75 1.78 -3.97
CA ALA A 18 -33.14 3.05 -4.29
C ALA A 18 -31.94 2.76 -5.21
N ASP A 19 -31.99 3.23 -6.46
CA ASP A 19 -30.91 3.11 -7.43
C ASP A 19 -29.80 4.11 -7.07
N LEU A 20 -29.22 3.92 -5.88
CA LEU A 20 -28.03 4.63 -5.43
C LEU A 20 -26.86 4.04 -6.20
N ARG A 21 -26.19 4.89 -6.98
CA ARG A 21 -25.03 4.45 -7.73
C ARG A 21 -23.92 4.00 -6.77
N PRO A 22 -23.38 2.77 -6.96
CA PRO A 22 -22.32 2.26 -6.10
C PRO A 22 -21.00 3.01 -6.35
N TYR A 23 -20.12 2.99 -5.36
CA TYR A 23 -18.75 3.49 -5.53
C TYR A 23 -17.95 2.57 -6.46
N ASP A 24 -17.04 3.14 -7.24
CA ASP A 24 -16.22 2.36 -8.18
C ASP A 24 -15.04 1.64 -7.50
N PHE A 25 -14.83 1.86 -6.20
CA PHE A 25 -13.87 1.11 -5.41
C PHE A 25 -14.37 0.98 -3.96
N ASP A 26 -13.85 -0.04 -3.28
CA ASP A 26 -14.12 -0.32 -1.86
C ASP A 26 -12.84 -0.13 -1.03
N ILE A 27 -13.01 0.20 0.25
CA ILE A 27 -11.93 0.38 1.21
C ILE A 27 -12.19 -0.51 2.42
N LEU A 28 -11.25 -1.41 2.71
CA LEU A 28 -11.31 -2.29 3.86
C LEU A 28 -10.18 -1.95 4.83
N ILE A 29 -10.52 -1.67 6.09
CA ILE A 29 -9.59 -1.68 7.21
C ILE A 29 -9.64 -3.04 7.90
N SER A 30 -8.45 -3.60 8.12
CA SER A 30 -8.29 -4.90 8.77
C SER A 30 -7.02 -4.92 9.59
N SER A 31 -6.87 -5.97 10.39
CA SER A 31 -5.68 -6.22 11.18
C SER A 31 -5.63 -7.72 11.49
N ASP A 32 -4.44 -8.24 11.83
CA ASP A 32 -4.24 -9.65 12.19
C ASP A 32 -5.03 -10.06 13.44
N ARG A 33 -5.24 -9.10 14.35
CA ARG A 33 -6.07 -9.24 15.55
C ARG A 33 -6.83 -7.96 15.84
N ASN A 34 -7.75 -8.03 16.79
CA ASN A 34 -8.57 -6.90 17.21
C ASN A 34 -8.28 -6.39 18.62
N ARG A 35 -7.52 -7.12 19.44
CA ARG A 35 -7.18 -6.75 20.81
C ARG A 35 -5.73 -6.34 20.92
N TYR A 36 -5.52 -5.11 21.42
CA TYR A 36 -4.20 -4.51 21.53
C TYR A 36 -3.95 -3.90 22.91
N ASN A 37 -2.70 -3.97 23.36
CA ASN A 37 -2.22 -3.16 24.47
C ASN A 37 -2.13 -1.68 24.06
N ARG A 38 -2.45 -0.75 24.96
CA ARG A 38 -2.39 0.68 24.66
C ARG A 38 -1.01 1.18 24.20
N ASN A 39 0.06 0.56 24.70
CA ASN A 39 1.43 1.00 24.47
C ASN A 39 2.13 0.25 23.35
N GLU A 40 1.48 -0.74 22.73
CA GLU A 40 2.09 -1.46 21.61
C GLU A 40 1.86 -0.74 20.29
N VAL A 41 2.71 -1.05 19.31
CA VAL A 41 2.53 -0.59 17.94
C VAL A 41 1.45 -1.46 17.27
N ILE A 42 0.43 -0.81 16.72
CA ILE A 42 -0.71 -1.47 16.09
C ILE A 42 -0.55 -1.35 14.57
N GLN A 43 -0.50 -2.49 13.87
CA GLN A 43 -0.52 -2.50 12.42
C GLN A 43 -1.96 -2.67 11.92
N LEU A 44 -2.44 -1.68 11.17
CA LEU A 44 -3.69 -1.72 10.43
C LEU A 44 -3.37 -1.84 8.94
N ASN A 45 -4.10 -2.70 8.24
CA ASN A 45 -3.98 -2.90 6.80
C ASN A 45 -5.19 -2.25 6.12
N ILE A 46 -4.92 -1.30 5.23
CA ILE A 46 -5.94 -0.63 4.41
C ILE A 46 -5.87 -1.22 3.01
N THR A 47 -6.92 -1.91 2.61
CA THR A 47 -7.04 -2.55 1.29
C THR A 47 -8.02 -1.76 0.44
N PHE A 48 -7.57 -1.27 -0.70
CA PHE A 48 -8.40 -0.65 -1.72
C PHE A 48 -8.70 -1.68 -2.80
N THR A 49 -9.97 -1.88 -3.16
CA THR A 49 -10.40 -2.86 -4.17
C THR A 49 -11.13 -2.16 -5.29
N SER A 50 -10.70 -2.33 -6.54
CA SER A 50 -11.42 -1.78 -7.70
C SER A 50 -12.69 -2.59 -7.96
N MET A 51 -13.82 -1.89 -7.92
CA MET A 51 -15.13 -2.41 -8.35
C MET A 51 -15.43 -1.99 -9.80
N ALA A 52 -14.58 -1.15 -10.40
CA ALA A 52 -14.67 -0.71 -11.79
C ALA A 52 -14.34 -1.84 -12.77
N ARG A 53 -14.84 -1.70 -14.00
CA ARG A 53 -14.57 -2.62 -15.12
C ARG A 53 -13.26 -2.33 -15.85
N HIS A 54 -12.58 -1.24 -15.50
CA HIS A 54 -11.37 -0.75 -16.15
C HIS A 54 -10.22 -0.62 -15.14
N THR A 55 -9.01 -0.41 -15.66
CA THR A 55 -7.87 -0.01 -14.84
C THR A 55 -7.92 1.49 -14.63
N ASN A 56 -7.91 1.90 -13.37
CA ASN A 56 -8.03 3.29 -12.96
C ASN A 56 -6.88 3.66 -12.02
N GLY A 57 -6.48 4.93 -12.02
CA GLY A 57 -5.47 5.42 -11.10
C GLY A 57 -6.01 5.61 -9.69
N ILE A 58 -5.21 5.31 -8.67
CA ILE A 58 -5.49 5.63 -7.27
C ILE A 58 -4.29 6.34 -6.64
N LEU A 59 -4.56 7.26 -5.71
CA LEU A 59 -3.53 7.94 -4.92
C LEU A 59 -3.36 7.27 -3.56
N LEU A 60 -2.16 6.83 -3.25
CA LEU A 60 -1.79 6.22 -1.97
C LEU A 60 -0.86 7.16 -1.18
N PRO A 61 -0.84 7.08 0.16
CA PRO A 61 0.17 7.76 0.97
C PRO A 61 1.58 7.44 0.46
N GLY A 62 2.38 8.49 0.23
CA GLY A 62 3.75 8.38 -0.25
C GLY A 62 4.75 8.96 0.75
N THR A 63 5.65 9.84 0.30
CA THR A 63 6.67 10.53 1.12
C THR A 63 6.25 11.89 1.66
N LYS A 64 5.00 12.31 1.39
CA LYS A 64 4.44 13.62 1.78
C LYS A 64 4.75 13.98 3.23
N ASN A 65 5.43 15.10 3.48
CA ASN A 65 5.85 15.51 4.83
C ASN A 65 5.09 16.71 5.40
N LYS A 66 4.25 17.34 4.58
CA LYS A 66 3.40 18.49 4.94
C LYS A 66 2.10 18.47 4.16
N GLY A 67 1.09 19.19 4.64
CA GLY A 67 -0.22 19.29 4.01
C GLY A 67 -1.25 18.41 4.72
N LYS A 68 -2.24 17.88 3.99
CA LYS A 68 -3.26 17.00 4.57
C LYS A 68 -3.00 15.51 4.28
N ARG A 69 -3.38 14.66 5.23
CA ARG A 69 -3.36 13.20 5.14
C ARG A 69 -4.42 12.73 4.15
N LEU A 70 -4.01 11.79 3.31
CA LEU A 70 -4.91 11.01 2.46
C LEU A 70 -5.82 10.09 3.27
N LEU A 71 -5.27 9.50 4.34
CA LEU A 71 -5.96 8.59 5.25
C LEU A 71 -5.93 9.12 6.68
N TYR A 72 -7.05 9.08 7.37
CA TYR A 72 -7.13 9.44 8.79
C TYR A 72 -8.21 8.60 9.48
N LEU A 73 -8.00 8.32 10.76
CA LEU A 73 -8.87 7.40 11.50
C LEU A 73 -9.92 8.13 12.34
N ALA A 74 -11.10 7.54 12.43
CA ALA A 74 -12.15 7.94 13.37
C ALA A 74 -12.51 6.77 14.30
N TYR A 75 -12.78 7.08 15.56
CA TYR A 75 -12.98 6.13 16.65
C TYR A 75 -14.34 6.39 17.29
N TYR A 76 -15.17 5.35 17.35
CA TYR A 76 -16.51 5.43 17.91
C TYR A 76 -16.67 4.42 19.05
N SER A 77 -17.32 4.83 20.14
CA SER A 77 -17.90 3.90 21.09
C SER A 77 -19.33 3.58 20.67
N VAL A 78 -19.73 2.32 20.79
CA VAL A 78 -21.08 1.85 20.47
C VAL A 78 -21.73 1.40 21.78
N ASP A 79 -22.92 1.93 22.06
CA ASP A 79 -23.69 1.54 23.25
C ASP A 79 -24.59 0.32 22.97
N GLY A 80 -25.39 -0.08 23.96
CA GLY A 80 -26.29 -1.24 23.85
C GLY A 80 -27.48 -1.05 22.90
N ASN A 81 -27.68 0.16 22.35
CA ASN A 81 -28.77 0.50 21.44
C ASN A 81 -28.25 0.79 20.02
N ASP A 82 -27.04 0.33 19.69
CA ASP A 82 -26.34 0.61 18.42
C ASP A 82 -26.15 2.12 18.15
N PHE A 83 -26.07 2.95 19.19
CA PHE A 83 -25.76 4.37 19.03
C PHE A 83 -24.24 4.59 18.98
N TYR A 84 -23.79 5.21 17.90
CA TYR A 84 -22.37 5.49 17.63
C TYR A 84 -21.99 6.88 18.15
N THR A 85 -21.16 6.93 19.18
CA THR A 85 -20.61 8.18 19.72
C THR A 85 -19.18 8.38 19.22
N ASN A 86 -18.90 9.48 18.52
CA ASN A 86 -17.55 9.82 18.07
C ASN A 86 -16.68 10.19 19.28
N MET A 87 -15.69 9.36 19.56
CA MET A 87 -14.74 9.54 20.67
C MET A 87 -13.51 10.33 20.22
N HIS A 88 -13.08 10.13 18.98
CA HIS A 88 -11.94 10.83 18.41
C HIS A 88 -11.95 10.78 16.88
N THR A 89 -11.50 11.85 16.25
CA THR A 89 -11.17 11.87 14.82
C THR A 89 -9.78 12.45 14.66
N GLU A 90 -8.93 11.71 13.97
CA GLU A 90 -7.53 12.07 13.77
C GLU A 90 -7.40 13.37 12.96
N ASN A 91 -6.45 14.22 13.37
CA ASN A 91 -6.15 15.45 12.63
C ASN A 91 -5.62 15.10 11.23
N ARG A 92 -6.10 15.81 10.21
CA ARG A 92 -5.63 15.62 8.84
C ARG A 92 -4.31 16.32 8.56
N VAL A 93 -3.87 17.29 9.37
CA VAL A 93 -2.62 18.02 9.08
C VAL A 93 -1.40 17.13 9.36
N ILE A 94 -0.54 17.00 8.35
CA ILE A 94 0.78 16.36 8.45
C ILE A 94 1.80 17.44 8.78
N THR A 95 2.63 17.16 9.78
CA THR A 95 3.82 17.97 10.06
C THR A 95 4.94 17.01 10.45
N MET A 96 5.76 16.67 9.46
CA MET A 96 6.89 15.75 9.61
C MET A 96 8.20 16.45 9.25
N ASP A 97 9.26 16.05 9.92
CA ASP A 97 10.61 16.58 9.72
C ASP A 97 11.34 15.64 8.77
N THR A 98 11.10 15.80 7.46
CA THR A 98 11.79 15.00 6.45
C THR A 98 12.55 15.90 5.49
N SER A 99 13.80 15.55 5.23
CA SER A 99 14.67 16.22 4.25
C SER A 99 14.27 15.94 2.79
N ASN A 100 13.34 15.01 2.57
CA ASN A 100 12.96 14.53 1.24
C ASN A 100 11.69 15.23 0.75
N PHE A 101 11.67 15.63 -0.52
CA PHE A 101 10.47 16.16 -1.15
C PHE A 101 9.38 15.10 -1.13
N GLY A 102 8.27 15.42 -0.47
CA GLY A 102 7.19 14.49 -0.24
C GLY A 102 6.12 14.53 -1.33
N GLN A 103 5.80 13.39 -1.95
CA GLN A 103 4.69 13.26 -2.90
C GLN A 103 3.74 12.13 -2.47
N VAL A 104 2.51 12.16 -2.98
CA VAL A 104 1.62 11.00 -2.95
C VAL A 104 2.05 10.00 -4.01
N HIS A 105 1.77 8.72 -3.77
CA HIS A 105 2.12 7.65 -4.68
C HIS A 105 0.95 7.35 -5.62
N TRP A 106 1.20 7.32 -6.93
CA TRP A 106 0.23 6.87 -7.93
C TRP A 106 0.35 5.37 -8.14
N LYS A 107 -0.78 4.65 -8.10
CA LYS A 107 -0.85 3.23 -8.48
C LYS A 107 -1.99 3.00 -9.47
N ASN A 108 -1.78 2.12 -10.45
CA ASN A 108 -2.84 1.70 -11.35
C ASN A 108 -3.54 0.49 -10.74
N LEU A 109 -4.82 0.64 -10.38
CA LEU A 109 -5.63 -0.42 -9.81
C LEU A 109 -6.44 -1.08 -10.93
N TYR A 110 -6.03 -2.29 -11.32
CA TYR A 110 -6.71 -3.09 -12.33
C TYR A 110 -8.11 -3.52 -11.85
N ALA A 111 -9.03 -3.73 -12.79
CA ALA A 111 -10.40 -4.18 -12.50
C ALA A 111 -10.42 -5.43 -11.61
N GLY A 112 -11.18 -5.38 -10.51
CA GLY A 112 -11.29 -6.47 -9.53
C GLY A 112 -10.01 -6.77 -8.75
N LYS A 113 -8.95 -5.97 -8.89
CA LYS A 113 -7.72 -6.11 -8.11
C LYS A 113 -7.72 -5.19 -6.90
N SER A 114 -6.93 -5.58 -5.91
CA SER A 114 -6.76 -4.84 -4.67
C SER A 114 -5.31 -4.44 -4.48
N VAL A 115 -5.11 -3.37 -3.71
CA VAL A 115 -3.82 -2.99 -3.15
C VAL A 115 -3.97 -2.79 -1.65
N THR A 116 -3.04 -3.34 -0.88
CA THR A 116 -2.99 -3.17 0.58
C THR A 116 -1.78 -2.34 0.99
N ILE A 117 -2.02 -1.34 1.83
CA ILE A 117 -0.98 -0.54 2.47
C ILE A 117 -1.09 -0.62 3.99
N PRO A 118 0.03 -0.57 4.72
CA PRO A 118 0.01 -0.59 6.17
C PRO A 118 -0.07 0.82 6.75
N ILE A 119 -0.72 0.94 7.90
CA ILE A 119 -0.67 2.07 8.82
C ILE A 119 -0.24 1.54 10.19
N PHE A 120 0.71 2.20 10.83
CA PHE A 120 1.22 1.85 12.14
C PHE A 120 0.81 2.93 13.14
N LEU A 121 0.02 2.54 14.15
CA LEU A 121 -0.29 3.39 15.27
C LEU A 121 0.80 3.24 16.34
N ASN A 122 1.17 4.34 16.99
CA ASN A 122 2.12 4.38 18.10
C ASN A 122 3.56 3.98 17.76
N ASP A 123 3.95 3.98 16.49
CA ASP A 123 5.36 3.86 16.09
C ASP A 123 6.09 5.18 16.34
N THR A 124 6.44 5.42 17.61
CA THR A 124 7.04 6.68 18.08
C THR A 124 8.41 6.97 17.47
N ILE A 125 9.17 5.93 17.09
CA ILE A 125 10.50 6.04 16.49
C ILE A 125 10.37 6.65 15.09
N ASN A 126 9.43 6.16 14.29
CA ASN A 126 9.27 6.58 12.89
C ASN A 126 8.19 7.64 12.68
N TYR A 127 7.48 8.06 13.74
CA TYR A 127 6.34 8.98 13.69
C TYR A 127 6.63 10.28 12.93
N ARG A 128 7.87 10.80 12.99
CA ARG A 128 8.25 12.07 12.34
C ARG A 128 8.88 11.91 10.96
N THR A 129 9.15 10.68 10.53
CA THR A 129 9.96 10.39 9.34
C THR A 129 9.19 9.61 8.29
N ASN A 130 8.17 8.82 8.68
CA ASN A 130 7.45 7.92 7.78
C ASN A 130 5.93 8.15 7.85
N ASN A 131 5.28 8.32 6.69
CA ASN A 131 3.82 8.51 6.62
C ASN A 131 3.03 7.35 7.21
N ALA A 132 3.45 6.11 6.92
CA ALA A 132 2.78 4.92 7.45
C ALA A 132 2.78 4.88 8.99
N ALA A 133 3.81 5.45 9.63
CA ALA A 133 3.95 5.55 11.08
C ALA A 133 3.35 6.84 11.68
N HIS A 134 2.93 7.81 10.85
CA HIS A 134 2.48 9.12 11.31
C HIS A 134 1.03 9.11 11.83
N HIS A 135 0.67 8.05 12.54
CA HIS A 135 -0.63 7.84 13.15
C HIS A 135 -0.47 7.47 14.63
N LYS A 136 -1.36 7.98 15.47
CA LYS A 136 -1.30 7.77 16.91
C LYS A 136 -2.62 7.24 17.42
N LEU A 137 -2.56 6.25 18.30
CA LEU A 137 -3.74 5.83 19.06
C LEU A 137 -4.13 6.99 19.99
N PRO A 138 -5.36 7.52 19.91
CA PRO A 138 -5.81 8.54 20.84
C PRO A 138 -5.80 8.02 22.28
N ASN A 139 -5.73 8.93 23.26
CA ASN A 139 -5.78 8.57 24.67
C ASN A 139 -7.20 8.20 25.09
N LEU A 140 -7.63 7.01 24.66
CA LEU A 140 -8.92 6.41 24.98
C LEU A 140 -8.76 5.44 26.16
N PRO A 141 -9.78 5.30 27.02
CA PRO A 141 -9.77 4.27 28.06
C PRO A 141 -9.79 2.87 27.47
N ALA A 142 -9.39 1.87 28.25
CA ALA A 142 -9.53 0.47 27.86
C ALA A 142 -11.01 0.16 27.56
N GLY A 143 -11.27 -0.56 26.46
CA GLY A 143 -12.62 -0.76 25.97
C GLY A 143 -12.67 -1.18 24.50
N LYS A 144 -13.89 -1.33 23.99
CA LYS A 144 -14.17 -1.68 22.60
C LYS A 144 -14.57 -0.44 21.82
N TYR A 145 -13.97 -0.27 20.64
CA TYR A 145 -14.21 0.85 19.75
C TYR A 145 -14.44 0.35 18.33
N GLN A 146 -15.34 0.98 17.61
CA GLN A 146 -15.45 0.83 16.16
C GLN A 146 -14.58 1.88 15.50
N VAL A 147 -13.60 1.44 14.73
CA VAL A 147 -12.62 2.28 14.06
C VAL A 147 -12.80 2.16 12.56
N PHE A 148 -12.75 3.28 11.85
CA PHE A 148 -12.71 3.24 10.39
C PHE A 148 -11.75 4.30 9.85
N ALA A 149 -11.30 4.09 8.62
CA ALA A 149 -10.43 5.00 7.91
C ALA A 149 -11.24 5.84 6.92
N TRP A 150 -11.02 7.15 6.94
CA TRP A 150 -11.46 8.06 5.89
C TRP A 150 -10.38 8.20 4.83
N TYR A 151 -10.78 8.12 3.57
CA TYR A 151 -9.96 8.44 2.41
C TYR A 151 -10.41 9.75 1.77
N ALA A 152 -9.48 10.71 1.67
CA ALA A 152 -9.74 12.09 1.26
C ALA A 152 -8.70 12.61 0.25
N PRO A 153 -8.79 12.20 -1.02
CA PRO A 153 -7.75 12.47 -2.01
C PRO A 153 -7.81 13.86 -2.67
N TRP A 154 -8.95 14.54 -2.65
CA TRP A 154 -9.21 15.74 -3.48
C TRP A 154 -8.28 16.93 -3.25
N GLU A 155 -7.51 16.94 -2.17
CA GLU A 155 -6.57 18.01 -1.85
C GLU A 155 -5.16 17.76 -2.42
N GLU A 156 -4.98 16.65 -3.13
CA GLU A 156 -3.72 16.33 -3.79
C GLU A 156 -3.68 16.85 -5.23
N PRO A 157 -2.53 17.35 -5.72
CA PRO A 157 -2.39 17.90 -7.08
C PRO A 157 -2.75 16.97 -8.24
N MET A 158 -2.87 15.65 -8.02
CA MET A 158 -3.21 14.64 -9.04
C MET A 158 -4.61 14.02 -8.85
N ALA A 159 -5.40 14.51 -7.88
CA ALA A 159 -6.68 13.88 -7.54
C ALA A 159 -7.66 13.89 -8.71
N GLU A 160 -7.74 14.99 -9.46
CA GLU A 160 -8.66 15.13 -10.59
C GLU A 160 -8.32 14.22 -11.79
N GLN A 161 -7.07 13.71 -11.84
CA GLN A 161 -6.64 12.74 -12.85
C GLN A 161 -7.04 11.30 -12.47
N ALA A 162 -7.18 11.02 -11.17
CA ALA A 162 -7.56 9.71 -10.65
C ALA A 162 -9.08 9.60 -10.40
N PHE A 163 -9.72 10.70 -10.02
CA PHE A 163 -11.09 10.70 -9.47
C PHE A 163 -12.03 11.65 -10.20
N ALA A 164 -13.30 11.26 -10.24
CA ALA A 164 -14.43 12.09 -10.64
C ALA A 164 -15.46 12.14 -9.51
N LYS A 165 -16.05 13.31 -9.24
CA LYS A 165 -17.08 13.41 -8.20
C LYS A 165 -18.33 12.67 -8.65
N LEU A 166 -18.82 11.75 -7.82
CA LEU A 166 -20.08 11.06 -8.07
C LEU A 166 -21.24 12.07 -7.96
N ASN A 167 -22.00 12.23 -9.04
CA ASN A 167 -23.20 13.05 -9.01
C ASN A 167 -24.33 12.26 -8.32
N PRO A 168 -24.86 12.73 -7.17
CA PRO A 168 -25.89 12.00 -6.42
C PRO A 168 -27.20 11.85 -7.18
N PHE A 169 -27.43 12.65 -8.23
CA PHE A 169 -28.64 12.62 -9.06
C PHE A 169 -28.40 12.09 -10.48
N GLY A 170 -27.20 11.59 -10.74
CA GLY A 170 -26.87 10.87 -11.97
C GLY A 170 -27.22 11.56 -13.29
N ARG A 171 -26.68 12.76 -13.51
CA ARG A 171 -26.92 13.51 -14.76
C ARG A 171 -26.32 12.79 -15.98
N PRO A 172 -26.87 13.00 -17.19
CA PRO A 172 -26.41 12.38 -18.43
C PRO A 172 -25.00 12.81 -18.92
N HIS A 173 -24.29 13.65 -18.16
CA HIS A 173 -22.96 14.16 -18.52
C HIS A 173 -21.82 13.44 -17.80
N ASP A 174 -22.13 12.45 -16.97
CA ASP A 174 -21.12 11.59 -16.38
C ASP A 174 -20.53 10.70 -17.49
N ASP A 175 -19.26 10.90 -17.80
CA ASP A 175 -18.54 10.10 -18.79
C ASP A 175 -18.07 8.78 -18.15
N PHE A 176 -18.90 7.74 -18.23
CA PHE A 176 -18.61 6.41 -17.68
C PHE A 176 -17.57 5.62 -18.49
N THR A 177 -17.05 6.20 -19.57
CA THR A 177 -15.86 5.66 -20.25
C THR A 177 -14.55 6.21 -19.66
N SER A 178 -14.65 7.13 -18.69
CA SER A 178 -13.47 7.78 -18.12
C SER A 178 -12.56 6.79 -17.38
N LYS A 179 -11.25 7.02 -17.47
CA LYS A 179 -10.23 6.25 -16.75
C LYS A 179 -10.10 6.65 -15.27
N ARG A 180 -11.15 7.24 -14.68
CA ARG A 180 -11.19 7.77 -13.31
C ARG A 180 -12.20 7.03 -12.44
N PHE A 181 -11.91 6.92 -11.16
CA PHE A 181 -12.83 6.37 -10.17
C PHE A 181 -13.88 7.42 -9.78
N TYR A 182 -15.16 7.06 -9.84
CA TYR A 182 -16.22 7.89 -9.27
C TYR A 182 -16.31 7.69 -7.76
N MET A 183 -16.20 8.78 -7.00
CA MET A 183 -16.32 8.78 -5.54
C MET A 183 -16.95 10.06 -5.00
N GLN A 184 -17.39 10.03 -3.75
CA GLN A 184 -17.81 11.22 -3.01
C GLN A 184 -16.60 12.10 -2.62
N GLU A 185 -16.86 13.18 -1.88
CA GLU A 185 -15.77 14.02 -1.35
C GLU A 185 -14.85 13.24 -0.42
N ASN A 186 -15.38 12.36 0.43
CA ASN A 186 -14.57 11.41 1.19
C ASN A 186 -15.22 10.05 1.11
N GLN A 187 -14.42 9.00 1.21
CA GLN A 187 -14.92 7.64 1.28
C GLN A 187 -14.43 6.97 2.56
N GLN A 188 -15.34 6.32 3.27
CA GLN A 188 -15.03 5.58 4.49
C GLN A 188 -14.77 4.11 4.18
N SER A 189 -13.93 3.49 4.98
CA SER A 189 -13.83 2.03 5.03
C SER A 189 -14.99 1.39 5.80
N ASN A 190 -14.99 0.06 5.89
CA ASN A 190 -15.76 -0.65 6.92
C ASN A 190 -15.37 -0.22 8.34
N TYR A 191 -16.22 -0.59 9.31
CA TYR A 191 -15.86 -0.56 10.72
C TYR A 191 -15.00 -1.77 11.09
N PHE A 192 -13.91 -1.51 11.81
CA PHE A 192 -13.04 -2.48 12.45
C PHE A 192 -13.18 -2.38 13.96
N LEU A 193 -13.50 -3.49 14.61
CA LEU A 193 -13.56 -3.57 16.06
C LEU A 193 -12.13 -3.52 16.61
N LEU A 194 -11.80 -2.47 17.36
CA LEU A 194 -10.57 -2.33 18.12
C LEU A 194 -10.86 -2.46 19.61
N THR A 195 -10.25 -3.43 20.28
CA THR A 195 -10.29 -3.61 21.73
C THR A 195 -8.97 -3.13 22.33
N ILE A 196 -9.01 -2.00 23.04
CA ILE A 196 -7.87 -1.47 23.79
C ILE A 196 -7.86 -2.13 25.17
N SER A 197 -6.74 -2.74 25.53
CA SER A 197 -6.51 -3.48 26.77
C SER A 197 -5.31 -2.89 27.50
N ASP A 198 -5.31 -2.97 28.83
CA ASP A 198 -4.14 -2.62 29.64
C ASP A 198 -3.19 -3.82 29.81
N ASP A 199 -3.70 -5.05 29.63
CA ASP A 199 -2.88 -6.28 29.63
C ASP A 199 -2.04 -6.41 28.34
N LEU A 200 -0.84 -7.00 28.47
CA LEU A 200 -0.04 -7.42 27.32
C LEU A 200 -0.59 -8.73 26.75
N VAL A 201 -1.03 -8.70 25.50
CA VAL A 201 -1.47 -9.90 24.79
C VAL A 201 -0.34 -10.38 23.88
N LYS A 202 0.31 -11.48 24.25
CA LYS A 202 1.31 -12.11 23.37
C LYS A 202 0.62 -12.70 22.15
N HIS A 203 1.13 -12.37 20.97
CA HIS A 203 0.71 -12.99 19.73
C HIS A 203 1.74 -14.04 19.31
N GLU A 204 1.28 -15.25 19.04
CA GLU A 204 2.11 -16.34 18.56
C GLU A 204 1.99 -16.45 17.04
N TRP A 205 3.12 -16.33 16.35
CA TRP A 205 3.21 -16.56 14.92
C TRP A 205 3.15 -18.05 14.62
N SER A 206 2.24 -18.46 13.74
CA SER A 206 2.19 -19.83 13.22
C SER A 206 3.23 -20.02 12.12
N PRO A 207 4.18 -20.98 12.26
CA PRO A 207 5.16 -21.27 11.22
C PRO A 207 4.48 -21.62 9.89
N THR A 208 5.04 -21.10 8.80
CA THR A 208 4.60 -21.42 7.44
C THR A 208 5.64 -22.26 6.72
N ARG A 209 5.31 -22.78 5.54
CA ARG A 209 6.27 -23.49 4.68
C ARG A 209 7.51 -22.64 4.37
N ASP A 210 7.29 -21.35 4.09
CA ASP A 210 8.34 -20.43 3.66
C ASP A 210 8.99 -19.66 4.83
N CYS A 211 8.36 -19.69 6.01
CA CYS A 211 8.88 -19.15 7.26
C CYS A 211 8.73 -20.18 8.41
N PRO A 212 9.61 -21.19 8.47
CA PRO A 212 9.67 -22.14 9.59
C PRO A 212 10.18 -21.47 10.87
N LEU A 213 10.11 -22.18 12.02
CA LEU A 213 10.55 -21.66 13.33
C LEU A 213 12.01 -21.15 13.32
N ASN A 214 12.88 -21.81 12.56
CA ASN A 214 14.29 -21.51 12.39
C ASN A 214 14.60 -20.76 11.07
N CYS A 215 13.66 -19.92 10.61
CA CYS A 215 13.85 -19.12 9.41
C CYS A 215 15.08 -18.19 9.55
N HIS A 216 16.15 -18.47 8.78
CA HIS A 216 17.37 -17.66 8.76
C HIS A 216 17.13 -16.21 8.34
N PHE A 217 16.13 -15.96 7.49
CA PHE A 217 15.75 -14.61 7.08
C PHE A 217 15.19 -13.81 8.26
N CYS A 218 14.26 -14.40 9.02
CA CYS A 218 13.71 -13.80 10.23
C CYS A 218 14.76 -13.66 11.34
N GLU A 219 15.65 -14.65 11.50
CA GLU A 219 16.75 -14.60 12.46
C GLU A 219 17.71 -13.43 12.19
N ALA A 220 18.05 -13.18 10.91
CA ALA A 220 18.87 -12.03 10.52
C ALA A 220 18.19 -10.70 10.86
N ILE A 221 16.87 -10.59 10.63
CA ILE A 221 16.07 -9.41 10.99
C ILE A 221 16.06 -9.21 12.52
N GLU A 222 15.83 -10.27 13.31
CA GLU A 222 15.80 -10.20 14.76
C GLU A 222 17.11 -9.71 15.36
N LYS A 223 18.24 -10.16 14.80
CA LYS A 223 19.58 -9.71 15.20
C LYS A 223 19.97 -8.36 14.62
N SER A 224 19.11 -7.74 13.81
CA SER A 224 19.42 -6.51 13.05
C SER A 224 20.70 -6.63 12.21
N ASP A 225 20.99 -7.83 11.69
CA ASP A 225 22.13 -8.09 10.81
C ASP A 225 21.76 -7.78 9.36
N TRP A 226 21.75 -6.49 9.04
CA TRP A 226 21.33 -5.96 7.75
C TRP A 226 22.22 -6.42 6.58
N ASN A 227 23.51 -6.69 6.85
CA ASN A 227 24.46 -7.18 5.84
C ASN A 227 24.15 -8.64 5.46
N SER A 228 23.86 -9.49 6.45
CA SER A 228 23.42 -10.86 6.18
C SER A 228 22.07 -10.87 5.47
N LEU A 229 21.16 -9.97 5.85
CA LEU A 229 19.86 -9.83 5.20
C LEU A 229 19.98 -9.43 3.72
N GLU A 230 20.82 -8.44 3.40
CA GLU A 230 21.12 -8.05 2.03
C GLU A 230 21.64 -9.22 1.19
N ARG A 231 22.56 -10.02 1.74
CA ARG A 231 23.08 -11.22 1.07
C ARG A 231 22.00 -12.28 0.85
N LEU A 232 21.07 -12.46 1.79
CA LEU A 232 19.95 -13.39 1.65
C LEU A 232 19.00 -12.93 0.54
N ILE A 233 18.61 -11.65 0.52
CA ILE A 233 17.79 -11.06 -0.55
C ILE A 233 18.50 -11.21 -1.89
N LEU A 234 19.80 -10.88 -1.97
CA LEU A 234 20.60 -10.97 -3.19
C LEU A 234 20.61 -12.39 -3.76
N LYS A 235 20.84 -13.41 -2.93
CA LYS A 235 20.83 -14.83 -3.34
C LYS A 235 19.45 -15.29 -3.84
N GLN A 236 18.40 -14.68 -3.31
CA GLN A 236 17.01 -15.00 -3.57
C GLN A 236 16.37 -14.02 -4.58
N THR A 237 17.17 -13.37 -5.43
CA THR A 237 16.70 -12.47 -6.49
C THR A 237 17.19 -12.95 -7.86
N ASP A 238 16.31 -12.83 -8.88
CA ASP A 238 16.48 -13.42 -10.22
C ASP A 238 17.84 -13.16 -10.84
N TYR A 239 18.54 -14.23 -11.20
CA TYR A 239 19.66 -14.23 -12.15
C TYR A 239 19.36 -15.21 -13.28
N ASN A 240 18.74 -14.73 -14.37
CA ASN A 240 18.84 -15.46 -15.65
C ASN A 240 20.05 -14.93 -16.40
N ASN A 241 21.23 -15.39 -15.99
CA ASN A 241 22.42 -15.25 -16.80
C ASN A 241 23.07 -16.62 -17.00
N LYS A 242 23.93 -16.74 -18.03
CA LYS A 242 24.61 -17.96 -18.54
C LYS A 242 25.26 -18.93 -17.52
N LEU A 243 25.22 -18.63 -16.23
CA LEU A 243 25.70 -19.44 -15.11
C LEU A 243 24.67 -20.47 -14.56
N GLY A 244 23.50 -20.63 -15.19
CA GLY A 244 22.64 -21.80 -14.97
C GLY A 244 21.92 -21.87 -13.62
N MET A 245 21.57 -20.74 -13.02
CA MET A 245 20.67 -20.74 -11.85
C MET A 245 19.21 -20.85 -12.33
N ASN A 246 18.73 -22.09 -12.48
CA ASN A 246 17.40 -22.42 -13.01
C ASN A 246 16.24 -22.22 -12.00
N PHE A 247 16.49 -21.70 -10.80
CA PHE A 247 15.48 -21.58 -9.76
C PHE A 247 15.61 -20.26 -9.00
N THR A 248 14.60 -19.40 -9.10
CA THR A 248 14.49 -18.23 -8.24
C THR A 248 13.80 -18.62 -6.94
N ASP A 249 14.55 -18.63 -5.85
CA ASP A 249 13.95 -18.69 -4.52
C ASP A 249 13.33 -17.32 -4.22
N THR A 250 12.00 -17.23 -4.19
CA THR A 250 11.25 -16.00 -3.84
C THR A 250 10.63 -16.10 -2.44
N ASN A 251 11.13 -16.99 -1.60
CA ASN A 251 10.54 -17.28 -0.29
C ASN A 251 10.53 -16.04 0.62
N TRP A 252 11.50 -15.12 0.50
CA TRP A 252 11.49 -13.87 1.28
C TRP A 252 10.33 -12.92 0.92
N LEU A 253 9.69 -13.09 -0.25
CA LEU A 253 8.48 -12.35 -0.64
C LEU A 253 7.20 -12.96 -0.04
N GLN A 254 7.28 -14.17 0.53
CA GLN A 254 6.16 -14.81 1.20
C GLN A 254 5.96 -14.22 2.62
N PRO A 255 4.84 -14.52 3.31
CA PRO A 255 4.62 -14.04 4.67
C PRO A 255 5.68 -14.56 5.66
N HIS A 256 6.40 -13.63 6.31
CA HIS A 256 7.42 -13.90 7.33
C HIS A 256 7.05 -13.24 8.66
N ARG A 257 7.44 -13.87 9.77
CA ARG A 257 7.20 -13.37 11.15
C ARG A 257 7.69 -11.93 11.35
N ASN A 258 8.85 -11.61 10.79
CA ASN A 258 9.56 -10.35 11.01
C ASN A 258 9.43 -9.37 9.82
N ILE A 259 8.52 -9.63 8.89
CA ILE A 259 8.17 -8.71 7.80
C ILE A 259 6.77 -8.16 8.09
N ALA A 260 6.69 -6.86 8.32
CA ALA A 260 5.42 -6.18 8.52
C ALA A 260 4.70 -5.92 7.19
N TRP A 261 5.45 -5.55 6.15
CA TRP A 261 4.90 -5.28 4.83
C TRP A 261 6.00 -5.25 3.74
N ILE A 262 5.63 -5.64 2.52
CA ILE A 262 6.46 -5.54 1.32
C ILE A 262 5.64 -4.85 0.23
N TYR A 263 6.21 -3.82 -0.39
CA TYR A 263 5.63 -3.22 -1.58
C TYR A 263 5.66 -4.19 -2.76
N GLU A 264 4.51 -4.33 -3.43
CA GLU A 264 4.30 -5.25 -4.55
C GLU A 264 5.16 -4.94 -5.79
N GLY A 265 5.78 -3.75 -5.84
CA GLY A 265 6.60 -3.28 -6.96
C GLY A 265 5.79 -2.41 -7.93
N PRO A 266 6.46 -1.78 -8.92
CA PRO A 266 5.79 -0.94 -9.91
C PRO A 266 4.95 -1.78 -10.90
N ASP A 267 3.79 -1.25 -11.31
CA ASP A 267 2.84 -1.95 -12.20
C ASP A 267 3.37 -2.16 -13.63
N ALA A 268 4.28 -1.29 -14.09
CA ALA A 268 4.92 -1.42 -15.39
C ALA A 268 6.31 -0.81 -15.38
N ILE A 269 7.25 -1.47 -16.05
CA ILE A 269 8.60 -0.95 -16.31
C ILE A 269 8.65 -0.60 -17.80
N LEU A 270 8.44 0.67 -18.13
CA LEU A 270 8.56 1.18 -19.49
C LEU A 270 10.05 1.21 -19.85
N ALA A 271 10.56 0.15 -20.49
CA ALA A 271 12.00 -0.06 -20.62
C ALA A 271 12.60 0.65 -21.87
N SER A 272 13.45 1.64 -21.63
CA SER A 272 14.76 1.71 -22.28
C SER A 272 15.78 1.11 -21.30
N LEU A 273 16.52 0.06 -21.72
CA LEU A 273 17.49 -0.61 -20.85
C LEU A 273 18.83 0.15 -20.85
N PRO A 274 19.54 0.25 -19.70
CA PRO A 274 19.19 -0.28 -18.37
C PRO A 274 18.10 0.54 -17.67
N THR A 275 17.36 -0.09 -16.76
CA THR A 275 16.35 0.59 -15.93
C THR A 275 16.41 0.09 -14.48
N TYR A 276 15.82 0.82 -13.54
CA TYR A 276 15.84 0.48 -12.11
C TYR A 276 14.42 0.27 -11.59
N THR A 277 14.26 -0.73 -10.73
CA THR A 277 13.02 -0.99 -9.99
C THR A 277 13.33 -1.09 -8.51
N TYR A 278 12.37 -0.79 -7.65
CA TYR A 278 12.57 -0.85 -6.20
C TYR A 278 11.37 -1.45 -5.48
N ARG A 279 11.63 -1.97 -4.27
CA ARG A 279 10.61 -2.41 -3.31
C ARG A 279 10.91 -1.79 -1.96
N SER A 280 9.90 -1.14 -1.40
CA SER A 280 9.91 -0.72 0.01
C SER A 280 9.55 -1.92 0.88
N ILE A 281 10.26 -2.12 1.97
CA ILE A 281 10.09 -3.24 2.89
C ILE A 281 10.08 -2.68 4.31
N ILE A 282 9.16 -3.16 5.13
CA ILE A 282 9.08 -2.79 6.55
C ILE A 282 9.37 -4.05 7.37
N PHE A 283 10.47 -4.02 8.10
CA PHE A 283 10.88 -5.10 9.00
C PHE A 283 10.39 -4.83 10.42
N LYS A 284 10.04 -5.90 11.13
CA LYS A 284 9.60 -5.87 12.52
C LYS A 284 10.61 -6.60 13.40
N THR A 285 11.08 -5.91 14.44
CA THR A 285 12.00 -6.46 15.44
C THR A 285 11.47 -6.19 16.86
N GLN A 286 12.19 -6.65 17.88
CA GLN A 286 11.92 -6.25 19.27
C GLN A 286 12.21 -4.76 19.52
N ALA A 287 13.13 -4.15 18.76
CA ALA A 287 13.50 -2.74 18.91
C ALA A 287 12.52 -1.78 18.22
N GLY A 288 11.66 -2.29 17.33
CA GLY A 288 10.70 -1.50 16.57
C GLY A 288 10.62 -1.89 15.10
N TYR A 289 10.06 -0.98 14.30
CA TYR A 289 9.88 -1.14 12.87
C TYR A 289 11.01 -0.41 12.11
N PHE A 290 11.54 -1.07 11.09
CA PHE A 290 12.62 -0.55 10.25
C PHE A 290 12.16 -0.48 8.79
N TYR A 291 12.30 0.71 8.20
CA TYR A 291 11.88 1.01 6.83
C TYR A 291 13.10 0.93 5.91
N TYR A 292 13.06 0.03 4.93
CA TYR A 292 14.14 -0.21 3.98
C TYR A 292 13.63 -0.14 2.54
N ALA A 293 14.53 0.21 1.63
CA ALA A 293 14.33 0.11 0.19
C ALA A 293 15.38 -0.82 -0.41
N ALA A 294 14.91 -1.79 -1.18
CA ALA A 294 15.72 -2.66 -2.02
C ALA A 294 15.56 -2.21 -3.48
N THR A 295 16.66 -1.94 -4.18
CA THR A 295 16.67 -1.46 -5.56
C THR A 295 17.41 -2.46 -6.45
N TRP A 296 16.77 -2.84 -7.55
CA TRP A 296 17.33 -3.71 -8.57
C TRP A 296 17.58 -2.94 -9.86
N GLN A 297 18.71 -3.22 -10.50
CA GLN A 297 18.99 -2.83 -11.88
C GLN A 297 18.52 -3.94 -12.82
N LEU A 298 17.81 -3.55 -13.86
CA LEU A 298 17.41 -4.41 -14.97
C LEU A 298 18.24 -4.05 -16.20
N GLY A 299 18.85 -5.06 -16.84
CA GLY A 299 19.80 -4.88 -17.94
C GLY A 299 21.22 -4.52 -17.48
N ILE A 300 22.21 -4.85 -18.33
CA ILE A 300 23.64 -4.68 -18.01
C ILE A 300 24.19 -3.40 -18.64
N ILE A 301 24.95 -2.62 -17.87
CA ILE A 301 25.80 -1.53 -18.38
C ILE A 301 27.20 -2.07 -18.65
N TYR A 302 27.54 -2.32 -19.91
CA TYR A 302 28.89 -2.75 -20.29
C TYR A 302 29.84 -1.54 -20.41
N THR A 303 30.33 -1.02 -19.28
CA THR A 303 31.18 0.19 -19.21
C THR A 303 32.36 0.18 -20.19
N GLY A 304 33.09 -0.92 -20.30
CA GLY A 304 34.22 -1.08 -21.23
C GLY A 304 33.80 -1.07 -22.71
N ARG A 305 32.71 -1.78 -23.06
CA ARG A 305 32.20 -1.84 -24.44
C ARG A 305 31.62 -0.49 -24.87
N SER A 306 30.95 0.21 -23.97
CA SER A 306 30.43 1.57 -24.21
C SER A 306 31.57 2.56 -24.48
N ARG A 307 32.67 2.50 -23.74
CA ARG A 307 33.86 3.35 -23.97
C ARG A 307 34.56 3.04 -25.29
N ILE A 308 34.78 1.75 -25.59
CA ILE A 308 35.39 1.32 -26.86
C ILE A 308 34.53 1.77 -28.04
N GLN A 309 33.20 1.64 -27.96
CA GLN A 309 32.31 2.14 -29.03
C GLN A 309 32.24 3.66 -29.12
N GLN A 310 32.33 4.41 -28.02
CA GLN A 310 32.45 5.87 -28.09
C GLN A 310 33.70 6.28 -28.87
N LEU A 311 34.84 5.62 -28.60
CA LEU A 311 36.08 5.81 -29.36
C LEU A 311 35.90 5.45 -30.84
N PHE A 312 35.26 4.31 -31.15
CA PHE A 312 34.99 3.92 -32.54
C PHE A 312 33.99 4.87 -33.25
N ARG A 313 32.97 5.37 -32.57
CA ARG A 313 32.04 6.38 -33.13
C ARG A 313 32.75 7.69 -33.43
N TRP A 314 33.65 8.12 -32.54
CA TRP A 314 34.50 9.29 -32.76
C TRP A 314 35.42 9.11 -33.97
N ALA A 315 36.03 7.93 -34.12
CA ALA A 315 36.97 7.64 -35.18
C ALA A 315 36.32 7.36 -36.55
N THR A 316 35.14 6.72 -36.58
CA THR A 316 34.56 6.16 -37.82
C THR A 316 33.22 6.77 -38.24
N ARG A 317 32.59 7.62 -37.39
CA ARG A 317 31.25 8.22 -37.60
C ARG A 317 30.12 7.22 -37.91
N LEU A 318 30.33 5.92 -37.72
CA LEU A 318 29.33 4.89 -37.94
C LEU A 318 28.41 4.74 -36.71
N ASN A 319 27.12 4.95 -36.91
CA ASN A 319 26.07 4.72 -35.91
C ASN A 319 25.73 3.22 -35.83
N ALA A 320 26.61 2.42 -35.25
CA ALA A 320 26.25 1.05 -34.89
C ALA A 320 25.27 1.07 -33.69
N PRO A 321 24.09 0.42 -33.78
CA PRO A 321 23.19 0.29 -32.65
C PRO A 321 23.86 -0.52 -31.54
N ILE A 322 23.75 -0.03 -30.30
CA ILE A 322 24.29 -0.73 -29.13
C ILE A 322 23.38 -1.94 -28.87
N ARG A 323 23.93 -3.16 -28.91
CA ARG A 323 23.25 -4.31 -28.28
C ARG A 323 23.42 -4.17 -26.76
N SER A 324 22.69 -3.25 -26.16
CA SER A 324 22.61 -3.07 -24.71
C SER A 324 21.31 -3.66 -24.19
N SER A 325 21.23 -4.98 -24.12
CA SER A 325 20.23 -5.66 -23.29
C SER A 325 20.31 -7.17 -23.50
N GLU A 326 20.96 -7.88 -22.60
CA GLU A 326 20.33 -9.12 -22.16
C GLU A 326 19.13 -8.66 -21.31
N VAL A 327 17.92 -8.91 -21.80
CA VAL A 327 16.66 -8.47 -21.15
C VAL A 327 16.48 -9.17 -19.79
N ASP A 328 17.16 -10.30 -19.61
CA ASP A 328 17.01 -11.20 -18.46
C ASP A 328 17.97 -10.89 -17.29
N TYR A 329 18.72 -9.79 -17.36
CA TYR A 329 19.59 -9.36 -16.25
C TYR A 329 18.82 -8.57 -15.20
N LYS A 330 18.90 -9.02 -13.95
CA LYS A 330 18.41 -8.31 -12.77
C LYS A 330 19.43 -8.47 -11.63
N GLU A 331 19.82 -7.38 -10.99
CA GLU A 331 20.79 -7.41 -9.88
C GLU A 331 20.35 -6.45 -8.79
N LEU A 332 20.42 -6.87 -7.52
CA LEU A 332 20.22 -5.97 -6.39
C LEU A 332 21.44 -5.03 -6.30
N VAL A 333 21.22 -3.75 -6.54
CA VAL A 333 22.28 -2.72 -6.54
C VAL A 333 22.32 -1.90 -5.26
N LYS A 334 21.23 -1.88 -4.50
CA LYS A 334 21.14 -1.12 -3.25
C LYS A 334 20.14 -1.75 -2.29
N PHE A 335 20.55 -1.94 -1.05
CA PHE A 335 19.69 -2.22 0.08
C PHE A 335 20.01 -1.24 1.21
N ALA A 336 19.09 -0.33 1.52
CA ALA A 336 19.36 0.77 2.44
C ALA A 336 18.11 1.20 3.21
N PRO A 337 18.26 1.79 4.41
CA PRO A 337 17.15 2.43 5.10
C PRO A 337 16.53 3.55 4.24
N TYR A 338 15.23 3.75 4.43
CA TYR A 338 14.41 4.72 3.70
C TYR A 338 14.68 6.18 4.09
#